data_AF-A0A0Q8HQ37-F1
#
_entry.id   AF-A0A0Q8HQ37-F1
#
_cell.length_a   1.000
_cell.length_b   1.000
_cell.length_c   1.000
_cell.angle_alpha   90.00
_cell.angle_beta   90.00
_cell.angle_gamma   90.00
#
_symmetry.space_group_name_H-M   'P 1'
#
loop_
_entity.id
_entity.type
_entity.pdbx_description
1 polymer ?
#
loop_
_entity_poly.entity_id
_entity_poly.type
_entity_poly.pdbx_seq_one_letter_code
_entity_poly.pdbx_strand_id
1 'polypeptide(L)'
;MNRSVLLGLFVAASMMASTSFAAEKDLCAVNLQTIENGKAQIPPEMTDQVKASVEQAKADQAKGTKEGTDDCIAETNDIIKAVTDSKKGGK
;
A
#
# COMPACT_ATOMS: atom_id res chain seq x y z
N MET A 1 -43.67 40.89 3.03
CA MET A 1 -42.51 40.69 2.13
C MET A 1 -41.70 39.55 2.68
N ASN A 2 -41.81 38.40 2.01
CA ASN A 2 -41.26 37.12 2.45
C ASN A 2 -39.85 37.02 1.90
N ARG A 3 -38.83 36.95 2.76
CA ARG A 3 -37.46 36.63 2.33
C ARG A 3 -36.84 35.58 3.26
N SER A 4 -37.49 34.42 3.33
CA SER A 4 -36.79 33.17 3.66
C SER A 4 -36.13 32.67 2.39
N VAL A 5 -34.91 33.15 2.16
CA VAL A 5 -33.93 32.57 1.23
C VAL A 5 -32.81 32.15 2.18
N LEU A 6 -32.57 30.88 2.46
CA LEU A 6 -31.80 29.97 1.62
C LEU A 6 -31.99 28.55 2.18
N LEU A 7 -32.90 27.78 1.59
CA LEU A 7 -32.79 26.33 1.55
C LEU A 7 -31.78 26.01 0.44
N GLY A 8 -30.70 25.30 0.74
CA GLY A 8 -29.70 24.99 -0.29
C GLY A 8 -28.45 24.28 0.21
N LEU A 9 -28.64 23.04 0.66
CA LEU A 9 -27.79 21.89 0.33
C LEU A 9 -26.26 22.11 0.36
N PHE A 10 -25.63 21.80 1.50
CA PHE A 10 -24.25 21.32 1.50
C PHE A 10 -24.15 20.04 2.33
N VAL A 11 -24.66 18.95 1.75
CA VAL A 11 -24.19 17.60 2.10
C VAL A 11 -23.37 17.14 0.91
N ALA A 12 -22.15 17.66 0.80
CA ALA A 12 -21.11 17.07 -0.03
C ALA A 12 -20.43 15.95 0.77
N ALA A 13 -21.21 14.93 1.13
CA ALA A 13 -20.70 13.66 1.66
C ALA A 13 -20.73 12.64 0.52
N SER A 14 -20.00 12.91 -0.55
CA SER A 14 -19.86 11.97 -1.65
C SER A 14 -18.41 11.94 -2.12
N MET A 15 -17.80 10.76 -1.90
CA MET A 15 -16.69 10.22 -2.68
C MET A 15 -15.29 10.83 -2.44
N MET A 16 -14.76 10.73 -1.21
CA MET A 16 -13.30 10.66 -1.01
C MET A 16 -12.79 9.20 -0.92
N ALA A 17 -13.62 8.24 -1.31
CA ALA A 17 -13.31 6.82 -1.29
C ALA A 17 -12.98 6.31 -2.70
N SER A 18 -12.32 7.10 -3.55
CA SER A 18 -11.92 6.64 -4.90
C SER A 18 -10.59 7.23 -5.38
N THR A 19 -10.24 8.44 -4.93
CA THR A 19 -8.90 9.00 -5.15
C THR A 19 -7.86 8.40 -4.18
N SER A 20 -8.26 8.09 -2.95
CA SER A 20 -7.43 7.40 -1.95
C SER A 20 -7.05 5.99 -2.41
N PHE A 21 -7.98 5.21 -2.97
CA PHE A 21 -7.68 3.87 -3.50
C PHE A 21 -6.71 3.86 -4.68
N ALA A 22 -6.75 4.88 -5.53
CA ALA A 22 -5.80 5.00 -6.64
C ALA A 22 -4.38 5.32 -6.12
N ALA A 23 -4.28 6.17 -5.10
CA ALA A 23 -3.02 6.45 -4.42
C ALA A 23 -2.49 5.24 -3.62
N GLU A 24 -3.37 4.47 -2.98
CA GLU A 24 -3.03 3.24 -2.27
C GLU A 24 -2.54 2.15 -3.26
N LYS A 25 -3.21 1.98 -4.41
CA LYS A 25 -2.75 1.06 -5.47
C LYS A 25 -1.38 1.44 -6.02
N ASP A 26 -1.13 2.74 -6.20
CA ASP A 26 0.17 3.26 -6.59
C ASP A 26 1.23 2.95 -5.51
N LEU A 27 0.89 3.12 -4.23
CA LEU A 27 1.80 2.82 -3.12
C LEU A 27 2.22 1.34 -3.06
N CYS A 28 1.27 0.40 -3.19
CA CYS A 28 1.58 -1.04 -3.27
C CYS A 28 2.55 -1.33 -4.44
N ALA A 29 2.32 -0.75 -5.62
CA ALA A 29 3.21 -0.92 -6.77
C ALA A 29 4.61 -0.32 -6.54
N VAL A 30 4.69 0.88 -5.94
CA VAL A 30 5.95 1.53 -5.56
C VAL A 30 6.73 0.69 -4.55
N ASN A 31 6.06 0.09 -3.56
CA ASN A 31 6.71 -0.77 -2.57
C ASN A 31 7.22 -2.06 -3.21
N LEU A 32 6.43 -2.72 -4.06
CA LEU A 32 6.88 -3.89 -4.82
C LEU A 32 8.12 -3.57 -5.68
N GLN A 33 8.12 -2.42 -6.35
CA GLN A 33 9.26 -1.96 -7.13
C GLN A 33 10.48 -1.67 -6.23
N THR A 34 10.26 -1.12 -5.04
CA THR A 34 11.32 -0.86 -4.06
C THR A 34 12.00 -2.17 -3.62
N ILE A 35 11.21 -3.22 -3.36
CA ILE A 35 11.73 -4.55 -2.99
C ILE A 35 12.52 -5.15 -4.16
N GLU A 36 11.99 -5.10 -5.38
CA GLU A 36 12.69 -5.64 -6.57
C GLU A 36 14.02 -4.92 -6.82
N ASN A 37 14.03 -3.58 -6.74
CA ASN A 37 15.24 -2.77 -6.84
C ASN A 37 16.26 -3.12 -5.73
N GLY A 38 15.75 -3.47 -4.55
CA GLY A 38 16.51 -3.91 -3.39
C GLY A 38 16.82 -5.41 -3.34
N LYS A 39 16.52 -6.21 -4.37
CA LYS A 39 16.64 -7.68 -4.23
C LYS A 39 18.05 -8.17 -3.93
N ALA A 40 19.06 -7.54 -4.54
CA ALA A 40 20.47 -7.87 -4.32
C ALA A 40 20.95 -7.53 -2.90
N GLN A 41 20.12 -6.77 -2.18
CA GLN A 41 20.37 -6.26 -0.85
C GLN A 41 19.67 -7.08 0.23
N ILE A 42 18.87 -8.08 -0.15
CA ILE A 42 18.17 -9.01 0.76
C ILE A 42 19.18 -10.05 1.25
N PRO A 43 19.28 -10.30 2.57
CA PRO A 43 20.11 -11.36 3.11
C PRO A 43 19.73 -12.75 2.56
N PRO A 44 20.68 -13.66 2.32
CA PRO A 44 20.40 -15.00 1.79
C PRO A 44 19.37 -15.77 2.62
N GLU A 45 19.46 -15.67 3.95
CA GLU A 45 18.56 -16.33 4.91
C GLU A 45 17.12 -15.81 4.86
N MET A 46 16.90 -14.62 4.29
CA MET A 46 15.57 -14.02 4.13
C MET A 46 15.02 -14.17 2.71
N THR A 47 15.80 -14.65 1.74
CA THR A 47 15.44 -14.59 0.32
C THR A 47 14.15 -15.34 0.01
N ASP A 48 14.02 -16.57 0.51
CA ASP A 48 12.81 -17.39 0.26
C ASP A 48 11.57 -16.81 0.93
N GLN A 49 11.72 -16.29 2.16
CA GLN A 49 10.64 -15.61 2.87
C GLN A 49 10.18 -14.36 2.13
N VAL A 50 11.11 -13.49 1.74
CA VAL A 50 10.78 -12.26 1.01
C VAL A 50 10.14 -12.58 -0.34
N LYS A 51 10.63 -13.61 -1.04
CA LYS A 51 10.02 -14.04 -2.30
C LYS A 51 8.58 -14.50 -2.10
N ALA A 52 8.31 -15.35 -1.09
CA ALA A 52 6.96 -15.81 -0.77
C ALA A 52 6.03 -14.65 -0.40
N SER A 53 6.50 -13.72 0.44
CA SER A 53 5.75 -12.52 0.81
C SER A 53 5.47 -11.58 -0.38
N VAL A 54 6.42 -11.43 -1.31
CA VAL A 54 6.19 -10.66 -2.55
C VAL A 54 5.16 -11.35 -3.46
N GLU A 55 5.17 -12.68 -3.54
CA GLU A 55 4.15 -13.44 -4.28
C GLU A 55 2.76 -13.26 -3.67
N GLN A 56 2.65 -13.29 -2.33
CA GLN A 56 1.41 -13.01 -1.61
C GLN A 56 0.92 -11.58 -1.84
N ALA A 57 1.78 -10.57 -1.68
CA ALA A 57 1.43 -9.17 -1.90
C ALA A 57 0.93 -8.91 -3.33
N LYS A 58 1.51 -9.57 -4.34
CA LYS A 58 1.02 -9.52 -5.74
C LYS A 58 -0.34 -10.17 -5.88
N ALA A 59 -0.59 -11.29 -5.20
CA ALA A 59 -1.90 -11.93 -5.20
C ALA A 59 -2.96 -11.03 -4.54
N ASP A 60 -2.62 -10.37 -3.44
CA ASP A 60 -3.49 -9.41 -2.74
C ASP A 60 -3.80 -8.19 -3.61
N GLN A 61 -2.78 -7.60 -4.25
CA GLN A 61 -2.96 -6.53 -5.22
C GLN A 61 -3.88 -6.95 -6.38
N ALA A 62 -3.72 -8.18 -6.88
CA ALA A 62 -4.51 -8.71 -7.99
C ALA A 62 -5.99 -8.93 -7.66
N LYS A 63 -6.37 -9.04 -6.36
CA LYS A 63 -7.78 -9.06 -5.94
C LYS A 63 -8.52 -7.79 -6.38
N GLY A 64 -7.79 -6.67 -6.55
CA GLY A 64 -8.33 -5.40 -7.03
C GLY A 64 -9.28 -4.69 -6.06
N THR A 65 -9.42 -5.21 -4.83
CA THR A 65 -10.25 -4.67 -3.74
C THR A 65 -9.46 -3.69 -2.86
N LYS A 66 -10.15 -2.92 -2.00
CA LYS A 66 -9.50 -2.14 -0.94
C LYS A 66 -8.62 -3.04 -0.08
N GLU A 67 -9.23 -4.06 0.49
CA GLU A 67 -8.59 -4.96 1.44
C GLU A 67 -7.32 -5.58 0.85
N GLY A 68 -7.36 -6.09 -0.38
CA GLY A 68 -6.16 -6.61 -1.03
C GLY A 68 -5.10 -5.56 -1.33
N THR A 69 -5.50 -4.30 -1.55
CA THR A 69 -4.53 -3.19 -1.69
C THR A 69 -3.89 -2.85 -0.33
N ASP A 70 -4.68 -2.79 0.73
CA ASP A 70 -4.22 -2.51 2.09
C ASP A 70 -3.29 -3.63 2.59
N ASP A 71 -3.65 -4.89 2.35
CA ASP A 71 -2.85 -6.08 2.65
C ASP A 71 -1.51 -6.05 1.91
N CYS A 72 -1.52 -5.74 0.60
CA CYS A 72 -0.28 -5.56 -0.16
C CYS A 72 0.61 -4.47 0.44
N ILE A 73 0.04 -3.30 0.80
CA ILE A 73 0.80 -2.20 1.38
C ILE A 73 1.43 -2.62 2.72
N ALA A 74 0.65 -3.29 3.57
CA ALA A 74 1.13 -3.76 4.87
C ALA A 74 2.27 -4.77 4.72
N GLU A 75 2.06 -5.84 3.96
CA GLU A 75 3.05 -6.89 3.72
C GLU A 75 4.34 -6.30 3.12
N THR A 76 4.23 -5.44 2.10
CA THR A 76 5.40 -4.86 1.45
C THR A 76 6.16 -3.86 2.33
N ASN A 77 5.47 -3.09 3.17
CA ASN A 77 6.13 -2.24 4.17
C ASN A 77 6.91 -3.05 5.19
N ASP A 78 6.35 -4.16 5.67
CA ASP A 78 7.02 -5.05 6.63
C ASP A 78 8.28 -5.68 6.03
N ILE A 79 8.22 -6.13 4.76
CA ILE A 79 9.39 -6.61 4.02
C ILE A 79 10.46 -5.51 3.94
N ILE A 80 10.11 -4.30 3.49
CA ILE A 80 11.04 -3.18 3.34
C ILE A 80 11.70 -2.87 4.68
N LYS A 81 10.92 -2.85 5.76
CA LYS A 81 11.42 -2.62 7.12
C LYS A 81 12.38 -3.72 7.55
N ALA A 82 12.02 -4.99 7.37
CA ALA A 82 12.85 -6.12 7.79
C ALA A 82 14.18 -6.17 7.01
N VAL A 83 14.15 -5.93 5.70
CA VAL A 83 15.37 -5.83 4.86
C VAL A 83 16.21 -4.60 5.24
N THR A 84 15.58 -3.49 5.63
CA THR A 84 16.30 -2.30 6.08
C THR A 84 16.94 -2.49 7.46
N ASP A 85 16.24 -3.16 8.38
CA ASP A 85 16.73 -3.35 9.74
C ASP A 85 17.80 -4.45 9.83
N SER A 86 17.71 -5.50 9.00
CA SER A 86 18.78 -6.50 8.87
C SER A 86 20.11 -5.88 8.40
N LYS A 87 20.06 -4.83 7.57
CA LYS A 87 21.26 -4.05 7.20
C LYS A 87 21.87 -3.28 8.37
N LYS A 88 21.05 -2.76 9.29
CA LYS A 88 21.52 -1.96 10.45
C LYS A 88 22.09 -2.85 11.56
N GLY A 89 21.63 -4.09 11.66
CA GLY A 89 22.05 -5.06 12.68
C GLY A 89 23.35 -5.80 12.38
N GLY A 90 23.89 -5.68 11.16
CA GLY A 90 25.19 -6.25 10.78
C GLY A 90 26.35 -5.49 11.41
N LYS A 91 26.68 -5.82 12.66
CA LYS A 91 27.96 -5.50 13.32
C LYS A 91 28.69 -6.78 13.69
#